data_AF-A0A1G3A0G3-F1
#
_entry.id   AF-A0A1G3A0G3-F1
#
_cell.length_a   1.000
_cell.length_b   1.000
_cell.length_c   1.000
_cell.angle_alpha   90.00
_cell.angle_beta   90.00
_cell.angle_gamma   90.00
#
_symmetry.space_group_name_H-M   'P 1'
#
loop_
_entity.id
_entity.type
_entity.pdbx_description
1 polymer ?
#
loop_
_entity_poly.entity_id
_entity_poly.type
_entity_poly.pdbx_seq_one_letter_code
_entity_poly.pdbx_strand_id
1 'polypeptide(L)' 'MAGDAGIQAADSQSKTVFWNFSSKWMSPDGRKFVMVYTGKGSDEWGTVEGTFATPSSSHPAAR' A
#
# COMPACT_ATOMS: atom_id res chain seq x y z
N MET A 1 32.26 -27.75 -7.45
CA MET A 1 31.15 -27.43 -8.38
C MET A 1 30.00 -28.39 -8.10
N ALA A 2 29.15 -28.05 -7.14
CA ALA A 2 27.83 -28.64 -6.95
C ALA A 2 27.08 -27.64 -6.07
N GLY A 3 26.35 -26.73 -6.72
CA GLY A 3 25.44 -25.82 -6.03
C GLY A 3 24.25 -26.64 -5.56
N ASP A 4 24.13 -26.79 -4.25
CA ASP A 4 22.95 -27.31 -3.58
C ASP A 4 21.79 -26.35 -3.90
N ALA A 5 20.96 -26.75 -4.86
CA ALA A 5 19.72 -26.08 -5.15
C ALA A 5 18.77 -26.36 -3.98
N GLY A 6 18.92 -25.56 -2.92
CA GLY A 6 18.00 -25.51 -1.81
C GLY A 6 16.60 -25.30 -2.35
N ILE A 7 15.77 -26.34 -2.26
CA ILE A 7 14.35 -26.29 -2.52
C ILE A 7 13.78 -25.26 -1.53
N GLN A 8 13.54 -24.04 -2.01
CA GLN A 8 12.75 -23.06 -1.28
C GLN A 8 11.35 -23.64 -1.17
N ALA A 9 11.11 -24.36 -0.07
CA ALA A 9 9.78 -24.77 0.34
C ALA A 9 8.90 -23.52 0.23
N ALA A 10 7.86 -23.59 -0.60
CA ALA A 10 6.95 -22.48 -0.83
C ALA A 10 6.36 -22.07 0.53
N ASP A 11 6.90 -20.99 1.09
CA ASP A 11 6.51 -20.47 2.39
C ASP A 11 5.06 -19.98 2.28
N SER A 12 4.14 -20.90 2.58
CA SER A 12 2.69 -20.70 2.54
C SER A 12 2.22 -20.00 3.81
N GLN A 13 3.12 -19.28 4.48
CA GLN A 13 2.79 -18.41 5.60
C GLN A 13 2.00 -17.21 5.10
N SER A 14 0.91 -16.91 5.80
CA SER A 14 0.11 -15.71 5.59
C SER A 14 1.01 -14.47 5.71
N LYS A 15 1.31 -13.83 4.59
CA LYS A 15 2.07 -12.57 4.57
C LYS A 15 1.14 -11.43 4.98
N THR A 16 1.30 -10.94 6.21
CA THR A 16 0.62 -9.72 6.66
C THR A 16 1.27 -8.52 5.98
N VAL A 17 0.49 -7.82 5.16
CA VAL A 17 0.92 -6.58 4.52
C VAL A 17 0.54 -5.41 5.42
N PHE A 18 1.54 -4.63 5.82
CA PHE A 18 1.33 -3.36 6.51
C PHE A 18 1.32 -2.24 5.49
N TRP A 19 0.26 -1.44 5.46
CA TRP A 19 0.13 -0.27 4.61
C TRP A 19 -0.15 0.97 5.45
N ASN A 20 0.43 2.11 5.07
CA ASN A 20 0.20 3.40 5.70
C ASN A 20 -0.01 4.50 4.65
N PHE A 21 -0.80 5.52 4.99
CA PHE A 21 -0.86 6.78 4.24
C PHE A 21 0.03 7.79 4.94
N SER A 22 1.28 7.89 4.51
CA SER A 22 2.21 8.88 5.05
C SER A 22 1.79 10.28 4.60
N SER A 23 1.68 11.22 5.54
CA SER A 23 1.38 12.63 5.25
C SER A 23 2.41 13.28 4.33
N LYS A 24 3.64 12.74 4.24
CA LYS A 24 4.67 13.15 3.29
C LYS A 24 4.21 13.01 1.83
N TRP A 25 3.34 12.04 1.54
CA TRP A 25 2.87 11.72 0.20
C TRP A 25 1.36 11.97 0.03
N MET A 26 0.83 12.88 0.83
CA MET A 26 -0.52 13.42 0.63
C MET A 26 -0.44 14.77 -0.08
N SER A 27 -1.45 15.06 -0.90
CA SER A 27 -1.63 16.42 -1.42
C SER A 27 -1.93 17.40 -0.27
N PRO A 28 -1.69 18.71 -0.46
CA PRO A 28 -1.93 19.71 0.59
C PRO A 28 -3.36 19.73 1.14
N ASP A 29 -4.34 19.33 0.33
CA ASP A 29 -5.76 19.22 0.69
C ASP A 29 -6.15 17.82 1.23
N GLY A 30 -5.19 16.92 1.36
CA GLY A 30 -5.36 15.55 1.83
C GLY A 30 -6.19 14.64 0.92
N ARG A 31 -6.57 15.07 -0.29
CA ARG A 31 -7.44 14.27 -1.18
C ARG A 31 -6.69 13.23 -1.99
N LYS A 32 -5.46 13.51 -2.39
CA LYS A 32 -4.61 12.59 -3.15
C LYS A 32 -3.58 11.96 -2.22
N PHE A 33 -3.25 10.70 -2.46
CA PHE A 33 -2.27 9.96 -1.68
C PHE A 33 -1.40 9.09 -2.58
N VAL A 34 -0.20 8.74 -2.09
CA VAL A 34 0.60 7.63 -2.62
C VAL A 34 0.67 6.54 -1.57
N MET A 35 0.24 5.33 -1.92
CA MET A 35 0.38 4.12 -1.11
C MET A 35 1.62 3.37 -1.55
N VAL A 36 2.51 3.06 -0.60
CA VAL A 36 3.68 2.22 -0.83
C VAL A 36 3.40 0.82 -0.28
N TYR A 37 3.74 -0.20 -1.05
CA TYR A 37 3.57 -1.60 -0.64
C TYR A 37 4.77 -2.45 -1.03
N THR A 38 4.96 -3.56 -0.33
CA THR A 38 6.00 -4.56 -0.63
C THR A 38 5.38 -5.82 -1.23
N GLY A 39 6.06 -6.39 -2.22
CA GLY A 39 5.69 -7.61 -2.94
C GLY A 39 6.17 -8.88 -2.23
N LYS A 40 6.20 -9.99 -2.97
CA LYS A 40 6.57 -11.29 -2.39
C LYS A 40 8.10 -11.49 -2.36
N GLY A 41 8.83 -10.82 -3.26
CA GLY A 41 10.29 -10.87 -3.37
C GLY A 41 11.03 -9.97 -2.37
N SER A 42 12.36 -10.17 -2.27
CA SER A 42 13.21 -9.48 -1.28
C SER A 42 13.44 -7.99 -1.54
N ASP A 43 13.09 -7.49 -2.72
CA ASP A 43 13.25 -6.08 -3.13
C ASP A 43 12.10 -5.62 -4.05
N GLU A 44 10.94 -6.26 -3.92
CA GLU A 44 9.75 -5.83 -4.65
C GLU A 44 9.04 -4.78 -3.81
N TRP A 45 9.12 -3.51 -4.22
CA TRP A 45 8.23 -2.47 -3.72
C TRP A 45 7.56 -1.75 -4.88
N GLY A 46 6.36 -1.23 -4.63
CA GLY A 46 5.57 -0.52 -5.63
C GLY A 46 4.79 0.63 -4.99
N THR A 47 4.28 1.50 -5.86
CA THR A 47 3.46 2.64 -5.47
C THR A 47 2.14 2.65 -6.21
N VAL A 48 1.07 2.96 -5.50
CA VAL A 48 -0.25 3.25 -6.09
C VAL A 48 -0.63 4.68 -5.74
N GLU A 49 -0.91 5.49 -6.76
CA GLU A 49 -1.49 6.82 -6.57
C GLU A 49 -3.02 6.71 -6.50
N GLY A 50 -3.64 7.44 -5.57
CA GLY A 50 -5.07 7.39 -5.37
C GLY A 50 -5.67 8.72 -4.94
N THR A 51 -6.99 8.79 -4.97
CA THR A 51 -7.77 9.95 -4.51
C THR A 51 -8.93 9.47 -3.64
N PHE A 52 -9.14 10.12 -2.49
CA PHE A 52 -10.31 9.87 -1.65
C PHE A 52 -11.58 10.41 -2.34
N ALA A 53 -12.56 9.54 -2.55
CA ALA A 53 -13.88 9.96 -2.99
C ALA A 53 -14.63 10.54 -1.77
N THR A 54 -14.72 11.86 -1.70
CA THR A 54 -15.58 12.51 -0.70
C THR A 54 -17.02 12.45 -1.18
N PRO A 55 -17.99 11.97 -0.37
CA PRO A 55 -19.39 12.17 -0.71
C PRO A 55 -19.64 13.66 -0.87
N SER A 56 -20.37 14.07 -1.92
CA SER A 56 -20.85 15.44 -2.01
C SER A 56 -21.63 15.72 -0.73
N SER A 57 -21.22 16.72 0.05
CA SER A 57 -21.94 17.10 1.27
C SER A 57 -23.30 17.68 0.87
N SER A 58 -24.30 16.81 0.67
CA SER A 58 -25.71 17.21 0.56
C SER A 58 -26.37 17.35 1.93
N HIS A 59 -25.60 17.30 3.01
CA HIS A 59 -26.11 17.57 4.34
C HIS A 59 -26.26 19.09 4.53
N PRO A 60 -27.49 19.62 4.71
CA PRO A 60 -27.64 21.03 5.05
C PRO A 60 -26.98 21.26 6.40
N ALA A 61 -26.17 22.32 6.50
CA ALA A 61 -25.58 22.74 7.76
C ALA A 61 -26.70 22.89 8.81
N ALA A 62 -26.64 22.10 9.88
CA ALA A 62 -27.50 22.29 11.03
C ALA A 62 -27.22 23.70 11.59
N ARG A 63 -28.26 24.53 11.60
CA ARG A 63 -28.26 25.89 12.14
C ARG A 63 -28.34 25.88 13.65
#